data_AF-A0A9E3L6K5-F1
#
_entry.id   AF-A0A9E3L6K5-F1
#
_cell.length_a   1.000
_cell.length_b   1.000
_cell.length_c   1.000
_cell.angle_alpha   90.00
_cell.angle_beta   90.00
_cell.angle_gamma   90.00
#
_symmetry.space_group_name_H-M   'P 1'
#
loop_
_entity.id
_entity.type
_entity.pdbx_description
1 polymer ?
#
loop_
_entity_poly.entity_id
_entity_poly.type
_entity_poly.pdbx_seq_one_letter_code
_entity_poly.pdbx_strand_id
1 'polypeptide(L)'
;MSPETAKFITDISPFGTALATVVGAVWIALTYFRGQKDAAIARLFESRKPFLELQLKLYTETAQIAGRLVVANVDNEEFKQALYRFWQLYWSELAVVEDQQVERAMEKVGFALKTMQRTDEPHKVLEDAVLELAHALRDGIVNEWGAHIGTKI
;
A
#
# COMPACT_ATOMS: atom_id res chain seq x y z
N MET A 1 59.89 -29.05 15.69
CA MET A 1 59.53 -27.64 15.42
C MET A 1 60.76 -26.81 15.71
N SER A 2 61.30 -26.09 14.73
CA SER A 2 62.58 -25.38 14.93
C SER A 2 62.37 -24.12 15.77
N PRO A 3 63.38 -23.65 16.52
CA PRO A 3 63.29 -22.42 17.31
C PRO A 3 62.86 -21.20 16.46
N GLU A 4 63.26 -21.19 15.19
CA GLU A 4 62.92 -20.12 14.24
C GLU A 4 61.43 -20.14 13.84
N THR A 5 60.84 -21.32 13.65
CA THR A 5 59.39 -21.44 13.38
C THR A 5 58.53 -21.03 14.56
N ALA A 6 58.99 -21.28 15.80
CA ALA A 6 58.26 -20.87 17.00
C ALA A 6 58.25 -19.35 17.17
N LYS A 7 59.41 -18.70 16.97
CA LYS A 7 59.57 -17.24 17.07
C LYS A 7 58.75 -16.50 16.01
N PHE A 8 58.77 -16.97 14.76
CA PHE A 8 57.98 -16.41 13.65
C PHE A 8 56.46 -16.50 13.90
N ILE A 9 55.98 -17.60 14.48
CA ILE A 9 54.56 -17.77 14.83
C ILE A 9 54.14 -16.82 15.97
N THR A 10 54.97 -16.67 17.02
CA THR A 10 54.68 -15.71 18.11
C THR A 10 54.77 -14.25 17.68
N ASP A 11 55.65 -13.91 16.74
CA ASP A 11 55.78 -12.54 16.23
C ASP A 11 54.61 -12.16 15.31
N ILE A 12 54.02 -13.11 14.57
CA ILE A 12 52.89 -12.85 13.63
C ILE A 12 51.52 -12.96 14.30
N SER A 13 51.39 -13.79 15.34
CA SER A 13 50.17 -13.99 16.14
C SER A 13 49.47 -12.70 16.61
N PRO A 14 50.17 -11.69 17.18
CA PRO A 14 49.52 -10.45 17.60
C PRO A 14 49.02 -9.61 16.42
N PHE A 15 49.69 -9.66 15.26
CA PHE A 15 49.22 -8.96 14.06
C PHE A 15 47.95 -9.60 13.47
N GLY A 16 47.86 -10.93 13.48
CA GLY A 16 46.64 -11.64 13.09
C GLY A 16 45.46 -11.33 14.02
N THR A 17 45.73 -11.23 15.33
CA THR A 17 44.70 -10.95 16.35
C THR A 17 44.22 -9.51 16.27
N ALA A 18 45.14 -8.54 16.18
CA ALA A 18 44.81 -7.13 16.03
C ALA A 18 44.02 -6.85 14.75
N LEU A 19 44.41 -7.46 13.63
CA LEU A 19 43.69 -7.33 12.37
C LEU A 19 42.26 -7.89 12.46
N ALA A 20 42.08 -9.08 13.07
CA ALA A 20 40.77 -9.67 13.26
C ALA A 20 39.85 -8.79 14.14
N THR A 21 40.38 -8.19 15.21
CA THR A 21 39.62 -7.26 16.06
C THR A 21 39.14 -6.03 15.29
N VAL A 22 40.01 -5.41 14.47
CA VAL A 22 39.65 -4.24 13.66
C VAL A 22 38.61 -4.60 12.61
N VAL A 23 38.79 -5.70 11.89
CA VAL A 23 37.83 -6.18 10.89
C VAL A 23 36.47 -6.48 11.53
N GLY A 24 36.46 -7.15 12.69
CA GLY A 24 35.25 -7.41 13.45
C GLY A 24 34.54 -6.12 13.89
N ALA A 25 35.28 -5.15 14.42
CA ALA A 25 34.73 -3.86 14.83
C ALA A 25 34.12 -3.08 13.65
N VAL A 26 34.79 -3.06 12.49
CA VAL A 26 34.28 -2.44 11.26
C VAL A 26 33.01 -3.15 10.78
N TRP A 27 32.99 -4.47 10.78
CA TRP A 27 31.81 -5.25 10.40
C TRP A 27 30.61 -4.97 11.32
N ILE A 28 30.83 -4.94 12.63
CA ILE A 28 29.81 -4.59 13.62
C ILE A 28 29.29 -3.17 13.39
N ALA A 29 30.17 -2.20 13.16
CA ALA A 29 29.77 -0.82 12.89
C ALA A 29 28.91 -0.75 11.62
N LEU A 30 29.36 -1.36 10.52
CA LEU A 30 28.62 -1.38 9.25
C LEU A 30 27.25 -2.04 9.39
N THR A 31 27.17 -3.19 10.06
CA THR A 31 25.90 -3.91 10.26
C THR A 31 24.95 -3.16 11.18
N TYR A 32 25.45 -2.52 12.24
CA TYR A 32 24.67 -1.70 13.14
C TYR A 32 24.06 -0.47 12.43
N PHE A 33 24.86 0.26 11.65
CA PHE A 33 24.36 1.41 10.89
C PHE A 33 23.39 1.03 9.77
N ARG A 34 23.56 -0.14 9.14
CA ARG A 34 22.59 -0.68 8.16
C ARG A 34 21.29 -1.08 8.86
N GLY A 35 21.37 -1.87 9.93
CA GLY A 35 20.20 -2.35 10.68
C GLY A 35 19.37 -1.23 11.31
N GLN A 36 19.98 -0.13 11.74
CA GLN A 36 19.23 1.02 12.24
C GLN A 36 18.36 1.71 11.17
N LYS A 37 18.86 1.82 9.94
CA LYS A 37 18.09 2.40 8.83
C LYS A 37 16.90 1.51 8.47
N ASP A 38 17.13 0.21 8.36
CA ASP A 38 16.09 -0.76 8.03
C ASP A 38 15.03 -0.83 9.13
N ALA A 39 15.44 -0.82 10.40
CA ALA A 39 14.53 -0.80 11.54
C ALA A 39 13.70 0.49 11.63
N ALA A 40 14.26 1.65 11.26
CA ALA A 40 13.52 2.91 11.23
C ALA A 40 12.44 2.91 10.14
N ILE A 41 12.78 2.43 8.94
CA ILE A 41 11.82 2.29 7.83
C ILE A 41 10.71 1.30 8.21
N ALA A 42 11.07 0.15 8.77
CA ALA A 42 10.11 -0.87 9.22
C ALA A 42 9.16 -0.33 10.29
N ARG A 43 9.65 0.45 11.26
CA ARG A 43 8.79 1.07 12.29
C ARG A 43 7.81 2.08 11.71
N LEU A 44 8.25 2.90 10.75
CA LEU A 44 7.36 3.84 10.06
C LEU A 44 6.28 3.09 9.29
N PHE A 45 6.64 2.02 8.59
CA PHE A 45 5.67 1.17 7.89
C PHE A 45 4.66 0.52 8.86
N GLU A 46 5.13 -0.14 9.91
CA GLU A 46 4.27 -0.77 10.93
C GLU A 46 3.35 0.26 11.61
N SER A 47 3.80 1.51 11.79
CA SER A 47 2.95 2.58 12.33
C SER A 47 1.83 3.02 11.38
N ARG A 48 2.05 2.91 10.07
CA ARG A 48 1.06 3.26 9.02
C ARG A 48 0.16 2.09 8.63
N LYS A 49 0.55 0.86 8.98
CA LYS A 49 -0.17 -0.36 8.63
C LYS A 49 -1.67 -0.34 8.96
N PRO A 50 -2.13 0.13 10.14
CA PRO A 50 -3.57 0.17 10.42
C PRO A 50 -4.36 1.04 9.43
N PHE A 51 -3.77 2.16 9.00
CA PHE A 51 -4.39 3.04 7.99
C PHE A 51 -4.41 2.37 6.62
N LEU A 52 -3.30 1.76 6.20
CA LEU A 52 -3.20 1.07 4.91
C LEU A 52 -4.18 -0.12 4.83
N GLU A 53 -4.32 -0.90 5.90
CA GLU A 53 -5.27 -2.01 5.97
C GLU A 53 -6.73 -1.52 5.89
N LEU A 54 -7.05 -0.41 6.56
CA LEU A 54 -8.37 0.22 6.45
C LEU A 54 -8.64 0.72 5.03
N GLN A 55 -7.66 1.38 4.41
CA GLN A 55 -7.75 1.86 3.03
C GLN A 55 -7.99 0.70 2.07
N LEU A 56 -7.20 -0.37 2.14
CA LEU A 56 -7.35 -1.55 1.28
C LEU A 56 -8.73 -2.19 1.45
N LYS A 57 -9.21 -2.30 2.69
CA LYS A 57 -10.54 -2.84 2.99
C LYS A 57 -11.63 -2.00 2.34
N LEU A 58 -11.65 -0.69 2.59
CA LEU A 58 -12.68 0.21 2.09
C LEU A 58 -12.61 0.36 0.56
N TYR A 59 -11.43 0.35 -0.04
CA TYR A 59 -11.27 0.39 -1.49
C TYR A 59 -11.81 -0.88 -2.14
N THR A 60 -11.49 -2.05 -1.57
CA THR A 60 -12.00 -3.34 -2.06
C THR A 60 -13.52 -3.41 -1.96
N GLU A 61 -14.08 -2.96 -0.84
CA GLU A 61 -15.53 -2.91 -0.65
C GLU A 61 -16.19 -1.95 -1.66
N THR A 62 -15.61 -0.76 -1.84
CA THR A 62 -16.10 0.24 -2.79
C THR A 62 -16.14 -0.31 -4.21
N ALA A 63 -15.08 -0.99 -4.66
CA ALA A 63 -15.03 -1.63 -5.97
C ALA A 63 -16.13 -2.70 -6.14
N GLN A 64 -16.37 -3.52 -5.11
CA GLN A 64 -17.43 -4.54 -5.14
C GLN A 64 -18.82 -3.91 -5.24
N ILE A 65 -19.09 -2.89 -4.42
CA ILE A 65 -20.39 -2.21 -4.39
C ILE A 65 -20.64 -1.46 -5.71
N ALA A 66 -19.64 -0.77 -6.24
CA ALA A 66 -19.73 -0.08 -7.52
C ALA A 66 -19.97 -1.07 -8.68
N GLY A 67 -19.29 -2.22 -8.69
CA GLY A 67 -19.53 -3.27 -9.68
C GLY A 67 -20.96 -3.82 -9.63
N ARG A 68 -21.53 -4.01 -8.43
CA ARG A 68 -22.93 -4.43 -8.30
C ARG A 68 -23.91 -3.41 -8.85
N LEU A 69 -23.66 -2.12 -8.67
CA LEU A 69 -24.50 -1.05 -9.21
C LEU A 69 -24.59 -1.06 -10.74
N VAL A 70 -23.54 -1.51 -11.42
CA VAL A 70 -23.52 -1.63 -12.87
C VAL A 70 -24.32 -2.84 -13.35
N VAL A 71 -24.20 -3.97 -12.67
CA VAL A 71 -24.72 -5.28 -13.13
C VAL A 71 -26.15 -5.55 -12.65
N ALA A 72 -26.52 -5.07 -11.47
CA ALA A 72 -27.83 -5.33 -10.90
C ALA A 72 -28.93 -4.54 -11.63
N ASN A 73 -30.09 -5.17 -11.81
CA ASN A 73 -31.27 -4.48 -12.32
C ASN A 73 -31.73 -3.41 -11.30
N VAL A 74 -31.97 -2.19 -11.76
CA VAL A 74 -32.32 -1.01 -10.96
C VAL A 74 -33.54 -1.24 -10.05
N ASP A 75 -34.51 -2.05 -10.49
CA ASP A 75 -35.72 -2.33 -9.72
C ASP A 75 -35.52 -3.41 -8.63
N ASN A 76 -34.40 -4.14 -8.69
CA ASN A 76 -34.10 -5.22 -7.76
C ASN A 76 -33.62 -4.69 -6.40
N GLU A 77 -33.89 -5.46 -5.36
CA GLU A 77 -33.44 -5.19 -3.99
C GLU A 77 -31.91 -5.14 -3.89
N GLU A 78 -31.21 -5.96 -4.67
CA GLU A 78 -29.74 -5.94 -4.72
C GLU A 78 -29.19 -4.58 -5.14
N PHE A 79 -29.80 -3.93 -6.15
CA PHE A 79 -29.39 -2.59 -6.58
C PHE A 79 -29.64 -1.56 -5.48
N LYS A 80 -30.81 -1.62 -4.82
CA LYS A 80 -31.16 -0.69 -3.72
C LYS A 80 -30.19 -0.82 -2.54
N GLN A 81 -29.80 -2.04 -2.19
CA GLN A 81 -28.83 -2.31 -1.13
C GLN A 81 -27.43 -1.81 -1.52
N ALA A 82 -26.98 -2.08 -2.75
CA ALA A 82 -25.71 -1.58 -3.26
C ALA A 82 -25.69 -0.04 -3.30
N LEU A 83 -26.79 0.59 -3.71
CA LEU A 83 -26.93 2.03 -3.76
C LEU A 83 -26.86 2.66 -2.37
N TYR A 84 -27.59 2.10 -1.40
CA TYR A 84 -27.52 2.57 -0.03
C TYR A 84 -26.11 2.45 0.53
N ARG A 85 -25.44 1.30 0.32
CA ARG A 85 -24.06 1.10 0.77
C ARG A 85 -23.07 2.03 0.09
N PHE A 86 -23.23 2.28 -1.21
CA PHE A 86 -22.42 3.24 -1.95
C PHE A 86 -22.47 4.63 -1.30
N TRP A 87 -23.67 5.11 -0.97
CA TRP A 87 -23.81 6.42 -0.33
C TRP A 87 -23.24 6.45 1.09
N GLN A 88 -23.29 5.34 1.85
CA GLN A 88 -22.60 5.27 3.14
C GLN A 88 -21.09 5.40 2.98
N LEU A 89 -20.50 4.68 2.01
CA LEU A 89 -19.07 4.79 1.71
C LEU A 89 -18.70 6.21 1.28
N TYR A 90 -19.48 6.80 0.36
CA TYR A 90 -19.29 8.14 -0.17
C TYR A 90 -19.30 9.23 0.91
N TRP A 91 -20.27 9.21 1.81
CA TRP A 91 -20.47 10.33 2.76
C TRP A 91 -19.63 10.22 4.04
N SER A 92 -19.07 9.05 4.38
CA SER A 92 -18.38 8.88 5.66
C SER A 92 -17.14 7.99 5.60
N GLU A 93 -17.29 6.70 5.31
CA GLU A 93 -16.22 5.74 5.54
C GLU A 93 -15.02 5.96 4.61
N LEU A 94 -15.27 6.16 3.32
CA LEU A 94 -14.21 6.30 2.32
C LEU A 94 -13.48 7.65 2.43
N ALA A 95 -14.20 8.71 2.84
CA ALA A 95 -13.66 10.06 3.05
C ALA A 95 -12.51 10.13 4.09
N VAL A 96 -12.35 9.10 4.93
CA VAL A 96 -11.26 9.01 5.92
C VAL A 96 -9.93 8.57 5.29
N VAL A 97 -9.98 7.83 4.18
CA VAL A 97 -8.83 7.12 3.62
C VAL A 97 -8.56 7.40 2.15
N GLU A 98 -9.50 8.06 1.46
CA GLU A 98 -9.38 8.33 0.04
C GLU A 98 -8.37 9.42 -0.27
N ASP A 99 -7.77 9.31 -1.46
CA ASP A 99 -7.04 10.39 -2.08
C ASP A 99 -7.96 11.20 -3.01
N GLN A 100 -7.44 12.31 -3.51
CA GLN A 100 -8.20 13.22 -4.37
C GLN A 100 -8.66 12.57 -5.70
N GLN A 101 -7.97 11.55 -6.20
CA GLN A 101 -8.38 10.87 -7.43
C GLN A 101 -9.57 9.96 -7.17
N VAL A 102 -9.55 9.23 -6.06
CA VAL A 102 -10.66 8.38 -5.63
C VAL A 102 -11.90 9.22 -5.31
N GLU A 103 -11.74 10.33 -4.59
CA GLU A 103 -12.84 11.27 -4.28
C GLU A 103 -13.53 11.74 -5.57
N ARG A 104 -12.77 12.25 -6.54
CA ARG A 104 -13.32 12.72 -7.83
C ARG A 104 -14.00 11.60 -8.61
N ALA A 105 -13.48 10.37 -8.58
CA ALA A 105 -14.10 9.25 -9.26
C ALA A 105 -15.41 8.83 -8.57
N MET A 106 -15.46 8.87 -7.24
CA MET A 106 -16.69 8.65 -6.46
C MET A 106 -17.75 9.71 -6.77
N GLU A 107 -17.36 10.98 -6.90
CA GLU A 107 -18.26 12.07 -7.32
C GLU A 107 -18.88 11.79 -8.69
N LYS A 108 -18.08 11.31 -9.66
CA LYS A 108 -18.57 10.93 -11.00
C LYS A 108 -19.59 9.80 -10.96
N VAL A 109 -19.33 8.75 -10.18
CA VAL A 109 -20.29 7.66 -9.97
C VAL A 109 -21.57 8.20 -9.32
N GLY A 110 -21.45 9.03 -8.28
CA GLY A 110 -22.58 9.65 -7.62
C GLY A 110 -23.42 10.55 -8.55
N PHE A 111 -22.76 11.28 -9.46
CA PHE A 111 -23.43 12.06 -10.49
C PHE A 111 -24.16 11.16 -11.49
N ALA A 112 -23.48 10.14 -12.01
CA ALA A 112 -24.07 9.19 -12.95
C ALA A 112 -25.31 8.48 -12.37
N LEU A 113 -25.24 8.04 -11.10
CA LEU A 113 -26.39 7.45 -10.40
C LEU A 113 -27.55 8.42 -10.27
N LYS A 114 -27.30 9.67 -9.86
CA LYS A 114 -28.35 10.69 -9.73
C LYS A 114 -29.00 11.02 -11.08
N THR A 115 -28.22 11.04 -12.16
CA THR A 115 -28.73 11.26 -13.51
C THR A 115 -29.59 10.07 -13.94
N MET A 116 -29.08 8.84 -13.85
CA MET A 116 -29.83 7.61 -14.18
C MET A 116 -31.14 7.45 -13.39
N GLN A 117 -31.21 7.93 -12.14
CA GLN A 117 -32.46 7.91 -11.37
C GLN A 117 -33.49 8.96 -11.81
N ARG A 118 -33.05 10.04 -12.47
CA ARG A 118 -33.89 11.17 -12.89
C ARG A 118 -34.26 11.11 -14.37
N THR A 119 -33.45 10.44 -15.16
CA THR A 119 -33.58 10.31 -16.60
C THR A 119 -33.48 8.83 -16.95
N ASP A 120 -34.24 8.34 -17.92
CA ASP A 120 -34.11 6.99 -18.47
C ASP A 120 -32.82 6.83 -19.33
N GLU A 121 -31.74 7.50 -18.90
CA GLU A 121 -30.46 7.57 -19.59
C GLU A 121 -29.74 6.22 -19.54
N PRO A 122 -28.92 5.92 -20.57
CA PRO A 122 -28.27 4.62 -20.67
C PRO A 122 -27.30 4.35 -19.52
N HIS A 123 -27.32 3.09 -19.03
CA HIS A 123 -26.37 2.52 -18.05
C HIS A 123 -24.89 2.76 -18.37
N LYS A 124 -24.55 3.07 -19.62
CA LYS A 124 -23.18 3.30 -20.08
C LYS A 124 -22.43 4.41 -19.33
N VAL A 125 -23.11 5.50 -18.96
CA VAL A 125 -22.45 6.60 -18.22
C VAL A 125 -22.00 6.11 -16.82
N LEU A 126 -22.82 5.26 -16.19
CA LEU A 126 -22.49 4.64 -14.91
C LEU A 126 -21.34 3.62 -15.07
N GLU A 127 -21.37 2.80 -16.12
CA GLU A 127 -20.30 1.85 -16.45
C GLU A 127 -18.94 2.54 -16.57
N ASP A 128 -18.86 3.60 -17.38
CA ASP A 128 -17.63 4.35 -17.60
C ASP A 128 -17.12 4.98 -16.29
N ALA A 129 -18.01 5.57 -15.48
CA ALA A 129 -17.66 6.16 -14.20
C ALA A 129 -17.17 5.13 -13.18
N VAL A 130 -17.80 3.94 -13.13
CA VAL A 130 -17.40 2.85 -12.23
C VAL A 130 -16.06 2.24 -12.65
N LEU A 131 -15.79 2.15 -13.96
CA LEU A 131 -14.49 1.72 -14.46
C LEU A 131 -13.38 2.73 -14.09
N GLU A 132 -13.66 4.03 -14.21
CA GLU A 132 -12.73 5.07 -13.77
C GLU A 132 -12.44 4.98 -12.27
N LEU A 133 -13.47 4.75 -11.45
CA LEU A 133 -13.32 4.51 -10.02
C LEU A 133 -12.45 3.28 -9.73
N ALA A 134 -12.64 2.18 -10.44
CA ALA A 134 -11.79 0.99 -10.27
C ALA A 134 -10.31 1.28 -10.56
N HIS A 135 -10.01 2.10 -11.58
CA HIS A 135 -8.65 2.54 -11.86
C HIS A 135 -8.10 3.44 -10.76
N ALA A 136 -8.87 4.43 -10.29
CA ALA A 136 -8.45 5.31 -9.19
C ALA A 136 -8.13 4.52 -7.91
N LEU A 137 -8.97 3.55 -7.55
CA LEU A 137 -8.75 2.70 -6.38
C LEU A 137 -7.48 1.84 -6.53
N ARG A 138 -7.26 1.26 -7.71
CA ARG A 138 -6.03 0.49 -8.01
C ARG A 138 -4.80 1.37 -7.88
N ASP A 139 -4.82 2.56 -8.48
CA ASP A 139 -3.67 3.45 -8.49
C ASP A 139 -3.39 4.01 -7.09
N GLY A 140 -4.42 4.29 -6.28
CA GLY A 140 -4.27 4.64 -4.88
C GLY A 140 -3.60 3.53 -4.05
N ILE A 141 -3.99 2.27 -4.25
CA ILE A 141 -3.32 1.12 -3.61
C ILE A 141 -1.85 1.03 -4.06
N VAL A 142 -1.59 1.12 -5.37
CA VAL A 142 -0.22 1.05 -5.89
C VAL A 142 0.63 2.20 -5.36
N ASN A 143 0.11 3.41 -5.24
CA ASN A 143 0.86 4.55 -4.73
C ASN A 143 1.21 4.40 -3.24
N GLU A 144 0.25 4.01 -2.40
CA GLU A 144 0.47 3.92 -0.96
C GLU A 144 1.22 2.67 -0.52
N TRP A 145 0.98 1.54 -1.19
CA TRP A 145 1.65 0.27 -0.91
C TRP A 145 2.95 0.12 -1.71
N GLY A 146 2.93 0.46 -3.01
CA GLY A 146 4.08 0.38 -3.93
C GLY A 146 5.24 1.31 -3.57
N ALA A 147 4.95 2.49 -2.99
CA ALA A 147 5.99 3.41 -2.52
C ALA A 147 6.87 2.82 -1.41
N HIS A 148 6.38 1.83 -0.66
CA HIS A 148 7.16 1.14 0.37
C HIS A 148 7.91 -0.11 -0.14
N ILE A 149 7.44 -0.73 -1.23
CA ILE A 149 8.04 -1.96 -1.79
C ILE A 149 9.15 -1.68 -2.80
N GLY A 150 9.84 -0.53 -2.74
CA GLY A 150 11.06 -0.29 -3.55
C GLY A 150 10.93 -0.49 -5.07
N THR A 151 9.71 -0.57 -5.61
CA THR A 151 9.49 -0.77 -7.04
C THR A 151 9.52 0.58 -7.73
N LYS A 152 10.69 0.93 -8.26
CA LYS A 152 10.75 1.76 -9.47
C LYS A 152 10.06 0.94 -10.57
N ILE A 153 8.84 1.35 -10.94
CA ILE A 153 8.22 0.93 -12.20
C ILE A 153 8.78 1.84 -13.28
#